data_AF-A0AAW5UTS5-F1
#
_entry.id   AF-A0AAW5UTS5-F1
#
_cell.length_a   1.000
_cell.length_b   1.000
_cell.length_c   1.000
_cell.angle_alpha   90.00
_cell.angle_beta   90.00
_cell.angle_gamma   90.00
#
_symmetry.space_group_name_H-M   'P 1'
#
loop_
_entity.id
_entity.type
_entity.pdbx_description
1 polymer ?
#
loop_
_entity_poly.entity_id
_entity_poly.type
_entity_poly.pdbx_seq_one_letter_code
_entity_poly.pdbx_strand_id
1 'polypeptide(L)'
;MDYKTTFLAHEWQISALYQRVGSIFIDVKEAPLFCSFTSDAISFSKTTEVNHFDEGGKITQTTTENVACGQYTYLIKENKIQIDNQIFTITDNNGTLVLQNEDWKLVLVEK
;
A
#
# COMPACT_ATOMS: atom_id res chain seq x y z
N MET A 1 -21.06 8.10 -0.72
CA MET A 1 -20.18 6.93 -0.84
C MET A 1 -19.75 6.55 0.57
N ASP A 2 -19.87 5.28 0.98
CA ASP A 2 -19.27 4.83 2.23
C ASP A 2 -17.88 4.25 1.93
N TYR A 3 -16.86 5.09 2.07
CA TYR A 3 -15.48 4.68 1.81
C TYR A 3 -15.02 3.56 2.73
N LYS A 4 -15.52 3.48 3.97
CA LYS A 4 -15.09 2.41 4.90
C LYS A 4 -15.50 1.05 4.35
N THR A 5 -16.73 0.91 3.87
CA THR A 5 -17.18 -0.33 3.24
C THR A 5 -16.41 -0.64 1.95
N THR A 6 -16.13 0.36 1.10
CA THR A 6 -15.35 0.14 -0.14
C THR A 6 -13.92 -0.35 0.13
N PHE A 7 -13.22 0.25 1.10
CA PHE A 7 -11.85 -0.15 1.43
C PHE A 7 -11.76 -1.56 2.00
N LEU A 8 -12.71 -1.95 2.86
CA LEU A 8 -12.74 -3.27 3.50
C LEU A 8 -13.08 -4.42 2.55
N ALA A 9 -13.70 -4.13 1.42
CA ALA A 9 -14.18 -5.15 0.49
C ALA A 9 -13.07 -5.77 -0.37
N HIS A 10 -11.92 -5.11 -0.50
CA HIS A 10 -10.88 -5.48 -1.46
C HIS A 10 -9.47 -5.42 -0.88
N GLU A 11 -8.58 -6.25 -1.42
CA GLU A 11 -7.15 -5.94 -1.43
C GLU A 11 -6.87 -4.92 -2.52
N TRP A 12 -5.94 -4.02 -2.27
CA TRP A 12 -5.59 -2.95 -3.18
C TRP A 12 -4.14 -3.11 -3.64
N GLN A 13 -3.94 -3.02 -4.94
CA GLN A 13 -2.62 -2.80 -5.51
C GLN A 13 -2.35 -1.30 -5.56
N ILE A 14 -1.17 -0.91 -5.11
CA ILE A 14 -0.67 0.45 -5.24
C ILE A 14 0.01 0.55 -6.60
N SER A 15 -0.72 1.07 -7.58
CA SER A 15 -0.25 1.16 -8.97
C SER A 15 0.71 2.34 -9.19
N ALA A 16 0.65 3.35 -8.31
CA ALA A 16 1.62 4.43 -8.26
C ALA A 16 1.69 5.07 -6.87
N LEU A 17 2.90 5.30 -6.38
CA LEU A 17 3.21 6.14 -5.23
C LEU A 17 4.07 7.31 -5.71
N TYR A 18 3.53 8.52 -5.76
CA TYR A 18 4.30 9.72 -6.08
C TYR A 18 4.69 10.42 -4.77
N GLN A 19 5.99 10.46 -4.47
CA GLN A 19 6.58 11.30 -3.42
C GLN A 19 7.12 12.57 -4.07
N ARG A 20 6.82 13.76 -3.55
CA ARG A 20 7.63 14.94 -3.89
C ARG A 20 7.91 15.79 -2.65
N VAL A 21 9.11 15.63 -2.09
CA VAL A 21 9.74 16.64 -1.23
C VAL A 21 11.25 16.67 -1.53
N GLY A 22 11.72 17.71 -2.22
CA GLY A 22 13.15 17.90 -2.51
C GLY A 22 13.72 16.97 -3.60
N SER A 23 15.02 16.63 -3.48
CA SER A 23 15.83 15.94 -4.51
C SER A 23 15.96 14.42 -4.35
N ILE A 24 15.16 13.79 -3.48
CA ILE A 24 15.25 12.34 -3.22
C ILE A 24 13.98 11.65 -3.76
N PHE A 25 14.20 10.59 -4.54
CA PHE A 25 13.18 9.77 -5.17
C PHE A 25 13.19 8.37 -4.53
N ILE A 26 12.02 7.86 -4.14
CA ILE A 26 11.83 6.42 -3.90
C ILE A 26 11.14 5.86 -5.14
N ASP A 27 11.88 5.05 -5.90
CA ASP A 27 11.38 4.43 -7.12
C ASP A 27 10.53 3.19 -6.76
N VAL A 28 9.26 3.24 -7.12
CA VAL A 28 8.27 2.16 -6.93
C VAL A 28 8.52 0.99 -7.92
N LYS A 29 9.47 1.15 -8.85
CA LYS A 29 9.74 0.16 -9.90
C LYS A 29 10.32 -1.17 -9.42
N GLU A 30 10.85 -1.28 -8.21
CA GLU A 30 11.54 -2.50 -7.80
C GLU A 30 10.59 -3.61 -7.32
N ALA A 31 9.38 -3.30 -6.84
CA ALA A 31 8.40 -4.33 -6.46
C ALA A 31 6.96 -3.80 -6.38
N PRO A 32 5.95 -4.61 -6.75
CA PRO A 32 4.55 -4.32 -6.44
C PRO A 32 4.34 -4.08 -4.94
N LEU A 33 3.66 -2.97 -4.62
CA LEU A 33 3.19 -2.65 -3.28
C LEU A 33 1.68 -2.88 -3.21
N PHE A 34 1.22 -3.46 -2.11
CA PHE A 34 -0.19 -3.74 -1.85
C PHE A 34 -0.59 -3.17 -0.51
N CYS A 35 -1.87 -2.88 -0.36
CA CYS A 35 -2.47 -2.64 0.95
C CYS A 35 -3.81 -3.33 1.12
N SER A 36 -4.14 -3.66 2.36
CA SER A 36 -5.44 -4.18 2.75
C SER A 36 -5.95 -3.43 3.97
N PHE A 37 -7.25 -3.20 4.02
CA PHE A 37 -7.91 -2.52 5.13
C PHE A 37 -8.66 -3.54 5.98
N THR A 38 -8.53 -3.37 7.29
CA THR A 38 -9.33 -4.02 8.33
C THR A 38 -10.15 -2.96 9.05
N SER A 39 -11.02 -3.35 9.99
CA SER A 39 -11.85 -2.39 10.76
C SER A 39 -11.05 -1.25 11.41
N ASP A 40 -9.79 -1.53 11.77
CA ASP A 40 -8.97 -0.72 12.68
C ASP A 40 -7.62 -0.31 12.08
N ALA A 41 -7.15 -0.98 11.01
CA ALA A 41 -5.83 -0.75 10.45
C ALA A 41 -5.75 -0.96 8.94
N ILE A 42 -4.81 -0.27 8.33
CA ILE A 42 -4.32 -0.54 6.97
C ILE A 42 -2.96 -1.24 7.08
N SER A 43 -2.82 -2.37 6.39
CA SER A 43 -1.58 -3.13 6.30
C SER A 43 -0.98 -3.00 4.91
N PHE A 44 0.33 -2.77 4.83
CA PHE A 44 1.08 -2.69 3.59
C PHE A 44 1.97 -3.93 3.45
N SER A 45 2.06 -4.44 2.24
CA SER A 45 3.00 -5.51 1.88
C SER A 45 3.68 -5.19 0.56
N LYS A 46 4.87 -5.73 0.37
CA LYS A 46 5.60 -5.68 -0.89
C LYS A 46 5.90 -7.09 -1.35
N THR A 47 5.88 -7.31 -2.65
CA THR A 47 6.42 -8.54 -3.21
C THR A 47 7.95 -8.54 -3.07
N THR A 48 8.53 -9.63 -2.60
CA THR A 48 9.98 -9.78 -2.46
C THR A 48 10.39 -11.20 -2.81
N GLU A 49 11.58 -11.36 -3.41
CA GLU A 49 12.18 -12.69 -3.60
C GLU A 49 12.71 -13.23 -2.27
N VAL A 50 12.27 -14.44 -1.92
CA VAL A 50 12.69 -15.15 -0.73
C VAL A 50 13.52 -16.35 -1.17
N ASN A 51 14.73 -16.46 -0.63
CA ASN A 51 15.61 -17.59 -0.87
C ASN A 51 15.53 -18.54 0.33
N HIS A 52 15.26 -19.82 0.08
CA HIS A 52 15.34 -20.88 1.06
C HIS A 52 16.72 -21.53 0.99
N PHE A 53 17.32 -21.79 2.15
CA PHE A 53 18.66 -22.34 2.28
C PHE A 53 18.60 -23.73 2.93
N ASP A 54 19.49 -24.64 2.52
CA ASP A 54 19.74 -25.90 3.25
C ASP A 54 20.63 -25.67 4.49
N GLU A 55 20.87 -26.75 5.26
CA GLU A 55 21.75 -26.73 6.44
C GLU A 55 23.21 -26.33 6.11
N GLY A 56 23.62 -26.42 4.84
CA GLY A 56 24.94 -26.01 4.35
C GLY A 56 25.00 -24.57 3.83
N GLY A 57 23.90 -23.82 3.88
CA GLY A 57 23.83 -22.43 3.41
C GLY A 57 23.71 -22.27 1.89
N LYS A 58 23.37 -23.34 1.15
CA LYS A 58 23.12 -23.27 -0.29
C LYS A 58 21.64 -22.96 -0.56
N ILE A 59 21.38 -22.09 -1.54
CA ILE A 59 20.00 -21.81 -2.00
C ILE A 59 19.42 -23.08 -2.63
N THR A 60 18.30 -23.54 -2.09
CA THR A 60 17.54 -24.69 -2.59
C THR A 60 16.32 -24.27 -3.40
N GLN A 61 15.75 -23.10 -3.10
CA GLN A 61 14.56 -22.57 -3.75
C GLN A 61 14.56 -21.04 -3.67
N THR A 62 14.12 -20.39 -4.75
CA THR A 62 13.78 -18.97 -4.77
C THR A 62 12.28 -18.86 -5.06
N THR A 63 11.53 -18.27 -4.13
CA THR A 63 10.10 -18.00 -4.26
C THR A 63 9.85 -16.50 -4.25
N THR A 64 8.65 -16.11 -4.63
CA THR A 64 8.19 -14.73 -4.54
C THR A 64 7.07 -14.67 -3.52
N GLU A 65 7.25 -13.86 -2.47
CA GLU A 65 6.33 -13.77 -1.35
C GLU A 65 5.90 -12.33 -1.09
N ASN A 66 4.68 -12.13 -0.61
CA ASN A 66 4.23 -10.83 -0.11
C ASN A 66 4.67 -10.69 1.35
N VAL A 67 5.67 -9.84 1.57
CA VAL A 67 6.24 -9.58 2.89
C VAL A 67 5.61 -8.32 3.45
N ALA A 68 5.10 -8.38 4.68
CA ALA A 68 4.55 -7.23 5.39
C ALA A 68 5.62 -6.15 5.58
N CYS A 69 5.29 -4.89 5.29
CA CYS A 69 6.23 -3.77 5.38
C CYS A 69 5.73 -2.59 6.22
N GLY A 70 4.48 -2.63 6.70
CA GLY A 70 3.97 -1.65 7.65
C GLY A 70 2.50 -1.87 7.98
N GLN A 71 2.07 -1.39 9.15
CA GLN A 71 0.67 -1.40 9.55
C GLN A 71 0.38 -0.11 10.33
N TYR A 72 -0.72 0.55 10.00
CA TYR A 72 -1.07 1.85 10.56
C TYR A 72 -2.56 1.89 10.91
N THR A 73 -2.90 2.56 12.01
CA THR A 73 -4.29 2.92 12.29
C THR A 73 -4.76 3.95 11.29
N TYR A 74 -6.05 3.91 10.95
CA TYR A 74 -6.64 4.92 10.08
C TYR A 74 -8.00 5.39 10.59
N LEU A 75 -8.37 6.61 10.20
CA LEU A 75 -9.68 7.19 10.47
C LEU A 75 -10.24 7.78 9.17
N ILE A 76 -11.48 7.42 8.83
CA ILE A 76 -12.19 8.00 7.68
C ILE A 76 -13.22 8.99 8.20
N LYS A 77 -13.21 10.19 7.61
CA LYS A 77 -14.25 11.19 7.83
C LYS A 77 -14.54 11.89 6.51
N GLU A 78 -15.78 11.78 6.04
CA GLU A 78 -16.20 12.30 4.73
C GLU A 78 -15.30 11.76 3.61
N ASN A 79 -14.71 12.63 2.79
CA ASN A 79 -13.77 12.27 1.74
C ASN A 79 -12.30 12.34 2.20
N LYS A 80 -12.03 12.19 3.50
CA LYS A 80 -10.67 12.19 4.04
C LYS A 80 -10.37 10.89 4.75
N ILE A 81 -9.14 10.43 4.59
CA ILE A 81 -8.57 9.34 5.38
C ILE A 81 -7.30 9.85 6.07
N GLN A 82 -7.26 9.70 7.38
CA GLN A 82 -6.04 9.87 8.14
C GLN A 82 -5.37 8.50 8.27
N ILE A 83 -4.12 8.37 7.89
CA ILE A 83 -3.28 7.19 8.11
C ILE A 83 -2.09 7.65 8.93
N ASP A 84 -1.94 7.12 10.15
CA ASP A 84 -1.00 7.66 11.14
C ASP A 84 -1.19 9.19 11.31
N ASN A 85 -0.16 10.00 11.09
CA ASN A 85 -0.20 11.45 11.22
C ASN A 85 -0.47 12.19 9.90
N GLN A 86 -0.78 11.46 8.83
CA GLN A 86 -0.97 12.02 7.49
C GLN A 86 -2.45 12.00 7.12
N ILE A 87 -2.97 13.13 6.64
CA ILE A 87 -4.36 13.25 6.18
C ILE A 87 -4.36 13.33 4.66
N PHE A 88 -5.08 12.41 4.03
CA PHE A 88 -5.26 12.33 2.59
C PHE A 88 -6.70 12.67 2.22
N THR A 89 -6.86 13.32 1.08
CA THR A 89 -8.15 13.42 0.38
C THR A 89 -8.35 12.17 -0.46
N ILE A 90 -9.53 11.56 -0.34
CA ILE A 90 -9.98 10.42 -1.13
C ILE A 90 -10.71 10.95 -2.37
N THR A 91 -10.24 10.56 -3.54
CA THR A 91 -10.95 10.77 -4.81
C THR A 91 -11.27 9.41 -5.41
N ASP A 92 -12.53 9.19 -5.75
CA ASP A 92 -12.96 7.99 -6.47
C ASP A 92 -13.10 8.30 -7.96
N ASN A 93 -12.39 7.52 -8.78
CA ASN A 93 -12.40 7.60 -10.24
C ASN A 93 -12.87 6.27 -10.83
N ASN A 94 -14.15 5.93 -10.65
CA ASN A 94 -14.81 4.78 -11.27
C ASN A 94 -14.03 3.45 -11.11
N GLY A 95 -13.74 3.07 -9.86
CA GLY A 95 -13.03 1.81 -9.55
C GLY A 95 -11.54 1.97 -9.25
N THR A 96 -11.03 3.20 -9.30
CA THR A 96 -9.70 3.55 -8.77
C THR A 96 -9.85 4.58 -7.66
N LEU A 97 -9.29 4.29 -6.49
CA LEU A 97 -9.25 5.25 -5.38
C LEU A 97 -7.90 5.96 -5.36
N VAL A 98 -7.92 7.28 -5.26
CA VAL A 98 -6.71 8.09 -5.13
C VAL A 98 -6.69 8.72 -3.74
N LEU A 99 -5.64 8.41 -2.97
CA LEU A 99 -5.36 9.06 -1.68
C LEU A 99 -4.27 10.09 -1.91
N GLN A 100 -4.58 11.37 -1.69
CA GLN A 100 -3.62 12.44 -1.98
C GLN A 100 -3.54 13.50 -0.88
N ASN A 101 -2.33 13.93 -0.56
CA ASN A 101 -2.04 15.12 0.25
C ASN A 101 -0.96 15.98 -0.44
N GLU A 102 -0.34 16.91 0.28
CA GLU A 102 0.68 17.81 -0.28
C GLU A 102 1.92 17.06 -0.78
N ASP A 103 2.33 15.99 -0.09
CA ASP A 103 3.60 15.30 -0.31
C ASP A 103 3.45 13.98 -1.08
N TRP A 104 2.27 13.38 -1.00
CA TRP A 104 2.01 11.99 -1.40
C TRP A 104 0.76 11.86 -2.25
N LYS A 105 0.83 10.96 -3.24
CA LYS A 105 -0.31 10.45 -3.99
C LYS A 105 -0.22 8.93 -4.12
N LEU A 106 -1.17 8.22 -3.52
CA LEU A 106 -1.35 6.78 -3.66
C LEU A 106 -2.51 6.50 -4.61
N VAL A 107 -2.27 5.71 -5.65
CA VAL A 107 -3.31 5.23 -6.57
C VAL A 107 -3.59 3.77 -6.27
N LEU A 108 -4.79 3.51 -5.75
CA LEU A 108 -5.27 2.19 -5.34
C LEU A 108 -6.15 1.61 -6.44
N VAL A 109 -5.75 0.45 -6.94
CA VAL A 109 -6.49 -0.33 -7.93
C VAL A 109 -6.92 -1.62 -7.27
N GLU A 110 -8.19 -2.00 -7.46
CA GLU A 110 -8.71 -3.28 -6.98
C GLU A 110 -7.87 -4.43 -7.56
N LYS A 111 -7.58 -5.43 -6.73
CA LYS A 111 -6.78 -6.60 -7.08
C LYS A 111 -7.65 -7.83 -7.31
#